data_AF-A0A4Z2EF42-F1
#
_entry.id   AF-A0A4Z2EF42-F1
#
_cell.length_a   1.000
_cell.length_b   1.000
_cell.length_c   1.000
_cell.angle_alpha   90.00
_cell.angle_beta   90.00
_cell.angle_gamma   90.00
#
_symmetry.space_group_name_H-M   'P 1'
#
loop_
_entity.id
_entity.type
_entity.pdbx_description
1 polymer ?
#
loop_
_entity_poly.entity_id
_entity_poly.type
_entity_poly.pdbx_seq_one_letter_code
_entity_poly.pdbx_strand_id
1 'polypeptide(L)'
;MSASSSACNFVYLNAVATEMLTGPCAVQRAVGATLEAPGGFTPTIVNLKVSLKGVTLTDINRKWITGSSVGARMFGFVAKGVEAGMENVCHVFAEYERLQSCNEVIQVIQAAIAKP
;
A
#
# COMPACT_ATOMS: atom_id res chain seq x y z
N MET A 1 22.57 12.33 -10.07
CA MET A 1 21.23 12.19 -9.43
C MET A 1 21.25 10.91 -8.62
N SER A 2 21.49 11.01 -7.31
CA SER A 2 21.52 9.85 -6.41
C SER A 2 20.10 9.29 -6.31
N ALA A 3 19.92 8.03 -6.68
CA ALA A 3 18.68 7.30 -6.48
C ALA A 3 18.47 7.13 -4.97
N SER A 4 17.80 8.09 -4.34
CA SER A 4 17.44 8.01 -2.93
C SER A 4 16.35 6.94 -2.82
N SER A 5 16.73 5.72 -2.46
CA SER A 5 15.74 4.68 -2.15
C SER A 5 15.04 5.10 -0.86
N SER A 6 13.83 5.63 -0.98
CA SER A 6 13.00 5.95 0.18
C SER A 6 12.41 4.65 0.73
N ALA A 7 12.62 4.40 2.02
CA ALA A 7 12.09 3.26 2.74
C ALA A 7 11.23 3.80 3.88
N CYS A 8 9.93 3.48 3.85
CA CYS A 8 8.97 4.00 4.82
C CYS A 8 8.19 2.87 5.46
N ASN A 9 7.80 3.06 6.72
CA ASN A 9 7.07 2.05 7.46
C ASN A 9 5.57 2.31 7.30
N PHE A 10 4.83 1.27 6.93
CA PHE A 10 3.38 1.30 6.76
C PHE A 10 2.75 0.13 7.48
N VAL A 11 1.47 0.26 7.77
CA VAL A 11 0.65 -0.86 8.21
C VAL A 11 0.04 -1.49 6.97
N TYR A 12 0.47 -2.71 6.62
CA TYR A 12 -0.20 -3.52 5.62
C TYR A 12 -1.47 -4.14 6.20
N LEU A 13 -2.58 -4.02 5.48
CA LEU A 13 -3.89 -4.49 5.95
C LEU A 13 -4.28 -5.78 5.23
N ASN A 14 -4.40 -5.73 3.91
CA ASN A 14 -4.79 -6.86 3.07
C ASN A 14 -4.47 -6.60 1.58
N ALA A 15 -4.77 -7.60 0.75
CA ALA A 15 -4.82 -7.49 -0.70
C ALA A 15 -6.23 -7.87 -1.16
N VAL A 16 -6.82 -7.06 -2.02
CA VAL A 16 -8.18 -7.27 -2.53
C VAL A 16 -8.11 -7.40 -4.04
N ALA A 17 -8.73 -8.45 -4.58
CA ALA A 17 -8.93 -8.59 -6.02
C ALA A 17 -9.89 -7.50 -6.50
N THR A 18 -9.46 -6.73 -7.50
CA THR A 18 -10.23 -5.63 -8.08
C THR A 18 -10.63 -5.90 -9.53
N GLU A 19 -10.59 -7.17 -9.96
CA GLU A 19 -10.96 -7.61 -11.30
C GLU A 19 -10.21 -6.80 -12.37
N MET A 20 -10.92 -6.06 -13.22
CA MET A 20 -10.35 -5.19 -14.26
C MET A 20 -10.21 -3.73 -13.83
N LEU A 21 -10.63 -3.36 -12.62
CA LEU A 21 -10.53 -1.98 -12.14
C LEU A 21 -9.07 -1.57 -12.00
N THR A 22 -8.79 -0.30 -12.30
CA THR A 22 -7.46 0.31 -12.14
C THR A 22 -7.57 1.68 -11.48
N GLY A 23 -6.42 2.24 -11.08
CA GLY A 23 -6.34 3.59 -10.53
C GLY A 23 -7.22 3.81 -9.29
N PRO A 24 -7.81 5.01 -9.13
CA PRO A 24 -8.61 5.35 -7.96
C PRO A 24 -9.81 4.43 -7.71
N CYS A 25 -10.48 3.95 -8.76
CA CYS A 25 -11.66 3.10 -8.62
C CYS A 25 -11.32 1.74 -7.96
N ALA A 26 -10.18 1.16 -8.34
CA ALA A 26 -9.69 -0.07 -7.71
C ALA A 26 -9.33 0.15 -6.23
N VAL A 27 -8.67 1.28 -5.92
CA VAL A 27 -8.32 1.62 -4.53
C VAL A 27 -9.57 1.83 -3.68
N GLN A 28 -10.57 2.56 -4.18
CA GLN A 28 -11.83 2.76 -3.46
C GLN A 28 -12.56 1.44 -3.18
N ARG A 29 -12.66 0.55 -4.17
CA ARG A 29 -13.25 -0.79 -3.98
C ARG A 29 -12.51 -1.59 -2.92
N ALA A 30 -11.18 -1.61 -3.00
CA ALA A 30 -10.35 -2.37 -2.07
C ALA A 30 -10.46 -1.85 -0.64
N VAL A 31 -10.46 -0.53 -0.44
CA VAL A 31 -10.65 0.09 0.88
C VAL A 31 -12.05 -0.22 1.43
N GLY A 32 -13.10 -0.09 0.62
CA GLY A 32 -14.47 -0.44 1.03
C GLY A 32 -14.58 -1.89 1.49
N ALA A 33 -14.08 -2.83 0.68
CA ALA A 33 -14.06 -4.26 1.02
C ALA A 33 -13.24 -4.56 2.29
N THR A 34 -12.17 -3.81 2.53
CA THR A 34 -11.33 -3.96 3.73
C THR A 34 -12.06 -3.54 5.01
N LEU A 35 -12.92 -2.51 4.92
CA LEU A 35 -13.73 -2.04 6.04
C LEU A 35 -14.93 -2.93 6.32
N GLU A 36 -15.50 -3.56 5.28
CA GLU A 36 -16.65 -4.45 5.37
C GLU A 36 -16.27 -5.92 5.68
N ALA A 37 -14.97 -6.25 5.68
CA ALA A 37 -14.49 -7.62 5.86
C ALA A 37 -14.87 -8.20 7.25
N PRO A 38 -15.68 -9.27 7.31
CA PRO A 38 -16.04 -9.91 8.57
C PRO A 38 -14.82 -10.62 9.18
N GLY A 39 -14.53 -10.31 10.45
CA GLY A 39 -13.35 -10.85 11.16
C GLY A 39 -12.16 -9.89 11.23
N GLY A 40 -12.24 -8.72 10.60
CA GLY A 40 -11.17 -7.73 10.60
C GLY A 40 -9.93 -8.19 9.81
N PHE A 41 -8.94 -7.31 9.73
CA PHE A 41 -7.64 -7.61 9.15
C PHE A 41 -6.60 -7.73 10.27
N THR A 42 -5.52 -8.48 10.03
CA THR A 42 -4.36 -8.53 10.94
C THR A 42 -3.32 -7.51 10.46
N PRO A 43 -3.33 -6.28 10.99
CA PRO A 43 -2.39 -5.24 10.56
C PRO A 43 -0.95 -5.70 10.82
N THR A 44 -0.12 -5.64 9.77
CA THR A 44 1.30 -6.01 9.84
C THR A 44 2.14 -4.79 9.50
N ILE A 45 3.14 -4.47 10.32
CA ILE A 45 4.02 -3.34 10.04
C ILE A 45 5.04 -3.78 9.01
N VAL A 46 5.06 -3.12 7.86
CA VAL A 46 5.97 -3.40 6.75
C VAL A 46 6.85 -2.20 6.45
N ASN A 47 8.11 -2.45 6.15
CA ASN A 47 8.97 -1.48 5.48
C ASN A 47 8.73 -1.58 3.97
N LEU A 48 8.24 -0.51 3.37
CA LEU A 48 8.04 -0.37 1.93
C LEU A 48 9.24 0.35 1.34
N LYS A 49 9.97 -0.35 0.48
CA LYS A 49 11.10 0.20 -0.27
C LYS A 49 10.74 0.27 -1.74
N VAL A 50 10.85 1.46 -2.32
CA VAL A 50 10.63 1.69 -3.75
C VAL A 50 12.00 1.76 -4.46
N SER A 51 12.13 1.04 -5.57
CA SER A 51 13.30 1.09 -6.44
C SER A 51 12.90 0.99 -7.91
N LEU A 52 13.84 1.26 -8.82
CA LEU A 52 13.63 1.06 -10.26
C LEU A 52 13.31 -0.40 -10.64
N LYS A 53 13.65 -1.36 -9.77
CA LYS A 53 13.36 -2.79 -9.96
C LYS A 53 11.95 -3.18 -9.49
N GLY A 54 11.25 -2.27 -8.81
CA GLY A 54 9.92 -2.50 -8.25
C GLY A 54 9.82 -2.12 -6.78
N VAL A 55 8.71 -2.57 -6.17
CA VAL A 55 8.37 -2.34 -4.77
C VAL A 55 8.71 -3.59 -3.95
N THR A 56 9.38 -3.42 -2.83
CA THR A 56 9.67 -4.50 -1.87
C THR A 56 9.01 -4.18 -0.53
N LEU A 57 8.31 -5.16 0.03
CA LEU A 57 7.67 -5.08 1.35
C LEU A 57 8.40 -6.06 2.29
N THR A 58 8.92 -5.55 3.41
CA THR A 58 9.56 -6.37 4.44
C THR A 58 8.74 -6.28 5.71
N ASP A 59 8.22 -7.39 6.24
CA ASP A 59 7.62 -7.43 7.58
C ASP A 59 8.70 -7.09 8.61
N ILE A 60 8.51 -6.01 9.37
CA ILE A 60 9.49 -5.53 10.35
C ILE A 60 9.08 -5.81 11.80
N ASN A 61 7.82 -6.20 12.06
CA ASN A 61 7.39 -6.75 13.36
C ASN A 61 5.89 -7.14 13.38
N ARG A 62 5.58 -8.24 14.07
CA ARG A 62 4.21 -8.79 14.26
C ARG A 62 3.39 -8.17 15.40
N LYS A 63 3.75 -7.00 15.92
CA LYS A 63 3.10 -6.40 17.11
C LYS A 63 2.56 -5.01 16.81
N TRP A 64 1.51 -4.94 16.00
CA TRP A 64 0.61 -3.79 16.05
C TRP A 64 -0.36 -3.99 17.23
N ILE A 65 -0.28 -3.13 18.24
CA ILE A 65 -1.21 -3.14 19.36
C ILE A 65 -2.46 -2.37 18.91
N THR A 66 -3.55 -3.10 18.69
CA THR A 66 -4.86 -2.53 18.35
C THR A 66 -5.31 -1.57 19.45
N GLY A 67 -5.43 -0.28 19.14
CA GLY A 67 -5.83 0.75 20.11
C GLY A 67 -5.79 2.20 19.62
N SER A 68 -5.13 2.48 18.49
CA SER A 68 -5.12 3.81 17.86
C SER A 68 -5.90 3.80 16.56
N SER A 69 -7.24 3.84 16.64
CA SER A 69 -8.13 3.76 15.47
C SER A 69 -8.83 5.07 15.12
N VAL A 70 -8.30 6.24 15.52
CA VAL A 70 -8.88 7.53 15.11
C VAL A 70 -7.93 8.24 14.13
N GLY A 71 -8.16 8.00 12.83
CA GLY A 71 -7.67 8.86 11.75
C GLY A 71 -6.41 8.42 11.00
N ALA A 72 -6.09 7.12 10.90
CA ALA A 72 -5.01 6.66 10.02
C ALA A 72 -5.47 6.75 8.54
N ARG A 73 -4.70 7.44 7.69
CA ARG A 73 -5.04 7.55 6.26
C ARG A 73 -4.67 6.23 5.58
N MET A 74 -5.66 5.60 4.94
CA MET A 74 -5.44 4.41 4.13
C MET A 74 -5.07 4.83 2.71
N PHE A 75 -4.20 4.05 2.08
CA PHE A 75 -3.85 4.19 0.67
C PHE A 75 -3.56 2.81 0.08
N GLY A 76 -3.49 2.71 -1.25
CA GLY A 76 -3.15 1.46 -1.89
C GLY A 76 -2.64 1.67 -3.31
N PHE A 77 -1.97 0.65 -3.84
CA PHE A 77 -1.57 0.60 -5.23
C PHE A 77 -2.09 -0.68 -5.88
N VAL A 78 -2.35 -0.58 -7.18
CA VAL A 78 -2.90 -1.68 -7.98
C VAL A 78 -1.76 -2.38 -8.69
N ALA A 79 -1.51 -3.64 -8.35
CA ALA A 79 -0.67 -4.54 -9.12
C ALA A 79 -1.52 -5.11 -10.27
N LYS A 80 -1.05 -4.92 -11.50
CA LYS A 80 -1.71 -5.45 -12.69
C LYS A 80 -1.40 -6.94 -12.83
N GLY A 81 -2.42 -7.75 -13.13
CA GLY A 81 -2.21 -9.15 -13.49
C GLY A 81 -1.20 -9.27 -14.65
N VAL A 82 -0.15 -10.05 -14.44
CA VAL A 82 0.95 -10.22 -15.42
C VAL A 82 0.62 -11.22 -16.53
N GLU A 83 -0.36 -12.10 -16.30
CA GLU A 83 -0.76 -13.15 -17.24
C GLU A 83 -2.19 -12.93 -17.73
N ALA A 84 -2.49 -13.45 -18.93
CA ALA A 84 -3.85 -13.41 -19.47
C ALA A 84 -4.81 -14.20 -18.57
N GLY A 85 -5.82 -13.53 -18.04
CA GLY A 85 -6.77 -14.10 -17.08
C GLY A 85 -6.45 -13.82 -15.61
N MET A 86 -5.32 -13.19 -15.28
CA MET A 86 -5.08 -12.67 -13.93
C MET A 86 -5.80 -11.35 -13.70
N GLU A 87 -6.44 -11.23 -12.55
CA GLU A 87 -7.10 -10.01 -12.11
C GLU A 87 -6.08 -9.01 -11.53
N ASN A 88 -6.47 -7.74 -11.53
CA ASN A 88 -5.76 -6.71 -10.81
C ASN A 88 -5.94 -6.92 -9.31
N VAL A 89 -4.88 -6.68 -8.54
CA VAL A 89 -4.91 -6.77 -7.09
C VAL A 89 -4.53 -5.43 -6.51
N CYS A 90 -5.37 -4.89 -5.62
CA CYS A 90 -5.04 -3.70 -4.86
C CYS A 90 -4.48 -4.10 -3.50
N HIS A 91 -3.27 -3.64 -3.20
CA HIS A 91 -2.64 -3.81 -1.90
C HIS A 91 -2.97 -2.59 -1.04
N VAL A 92 -3.59 -2.80 0.12
CA VAL A 92 -4.07 -1.74 1.01
C VAL A 92 -3.13 -1.57 2.20
N PHE A 93 -2.78 -0.32 2.46
CA PHE A 93 -1.88 0.12 3.52
C PHE A 93 -2.54 1.23 4.35
N ALA A 94 -2.03 1.45 5.55
CA ALA A 94 -2.33 2.60 6.38
C ALA A 94 -1.04 3.23 6.94
N GLU A 95 -1.11 4.51 7.30
CA GLU A 95 -0.04 5.24 7.96
C GLU A 95 0.37 4.58 9.29
N TYR A 96 1.67 4.32 9.48
CA TYR A 96 2.22 3.78 10.74
C TYR A 96 2.70 4.88 11.70
N GLU A 97 3.43 5.89 11.20
CA GLU A 97 3.91 7.03 11.99
C GLU A 97 3.53 8.35 11.35
N ARG A 98 2.89 9.25 12.11
CA ARG A 98 2.55 10.62 11.65
C ARG A 98 3.78 11.49 11.31
N LEU A 99 4.99 11.03 11.61
CA LEU A 99 6.25 11.74 11.39
C LEU A 99 6.93 11.41 10.05
N GLN A 100 6.53 10.34 9.36
CA GLN A 100 6.91 10.12 7.96
C GLN A 100 5.81 10.72 7.09
N SER A 101 6.04 11.92 6.56
CA SER A 101 5.08 12.61 5.71
C SER A 101 4.81 11.77 4.46
N CYS A 102 3.62 11.17 4.37
CA CYS A 102 3.17 10.40 3.20
C CYS A 102 3.34 11.15 1.88
N ASN A 103 3.41 12.48 1.92
CA ASN A 103 3.67 13.32 0.75
C ASN A 103 5.01 12.97 0.09
N GLU A 104 6.09 12.72 0.84
CA GLU A 104 7.39 12.39 0.24
C GLU A 104 7.34 11.02 -0.46
N VAL A 105 6.65 10.04 0.14
CA VAL A 105 6.52 8.71 -0.45
C VAL A 105 5.63 8.74 -1.69
N ILE A 106 4.52 9.45 -1.64
CA ILE A 106 3.62 9.63 -2.79
C ILE A 106 4.38 10.33 -3.93
N GLN A 107 5.18 11.37 -3.64
CA GLN A 107 6.01 12.03 -4.64
C GLN A 107 7.06 11.09 -5.24
N VAL A 108 7.72 10.27 -4.44
CA VAL A 108 8.70 9.28 -4.94
C VAL A 108 8.03 8.22 -5.81
N ILE A 109 6.86 7.71 -5.41
CA ILE A 109 6.09 6.74 -6.20
C ILE A 109 5.63 7.37 -7.52
N GLN A 110 5.10 8.58 -7.50
CA GLN A 110 4.69 9.31 -8.71
C GLN A 110 5.89 9.58 -9.63
N ALA A 111 7.03 9.98 -9.10
CA ALA A 111 8.26 10.20 -9.87
C ALA A 111 8.84 8.90 -10.46
N ALA A 112 8.68 7.76 -9.76
CA ALA A 112 9.13 6.46 -10.25
C ALA A 112 8.21 5.90 -11.35
N ILE A 113 6.91 6.22 -11.31
CA ILE A 113 5.91 5.80 -12.30
C ILE A 113 5.90 6.73 -13.52
N ALA A 114 6.10 8.04 -13.33
CA ALA A 114 6.29 9.01 -14.39
C ALA A 114 7.70 8.84 -14.99
N LYS A 115 7.84 7.94 -15.96
CA LYS A 115 9.01 7.98 -16.85
C LYS A 115 8.95 9.24 -17.73
N PRO A 116 10.10 9.84 -18.08
CA PRO A 116 10.17 10.85 -19.15
C PRO A 116 9.75 10.27 -20.50
#